data_AF-A0A0Q9ZGW4-F1
#
_entry.id   AF-A0A0Q9ZGW4-F1
#
_cell.length_a   1.000
_cell.length_b   1.000
_cell.length_c   1.000
_cell.angle_alpha   90.00
_cell.angle_beta   90.00
_cell.angle_gamma   90.00
#
_symmetry.space_group_name_H-M   'P 1'
#
loop_
_entity.id
_entity.type
_entity.pdbx_description
1 polymer ?
#
loop_
_entity_poly.entity_id
_entity_poly.type
_entity_poly.pdbx_seq_one_letter_code
_entity_poly.pdbx_strand_id
1 'polypeptide(L)'
;MSDLDLIKENEMEARRVFRLYSRKVFLAPNNRHFHEQRINAALLLTEKEPLQGAVADFFYGCWYDIPYDVNNLFTRIKDRLYPHVQQGFRDCISKKRYIQRNSMLATRWSVLISPSLNEQKQRLLISSDDAKEISKDITAELMQAREDKDWGTIEQIENEFFAHCIARNDRLAFSLVWFRLGKSDWQFDERWNNCQQHLDQTIKT
;
A
#
# COMPACT_ATOMS: atom_id res chain seq x y z
N MET A 1 -20.02 -23.38 3.54
CA MET A 1 -18.99 -22.33 3.53
C MET A 1 -18.95 -21.78 2.13
N SER A 2 -19.08 -20.47 1.94
CA SER A 2 -19.01 -19.88 0.61
C SER A 2 -17.56 -19.73 0.16
N ASP A 3 -17.31 -19.64 -1.15
CA ASP A 3 -15.97 -19.39 -1.69
C ASP A 3 -15.38 -18.06 -1.18
N LEU A 4 -16.25 -17.08 -0.88
CA LEU A 4 -15.87 -15.81 -0.26
C LEU A 4 -15.35 -15.98 1.17
N ASP A 5 -15.93 -16.90 1.94
CA ASP A 5 -15.48 -17.17 3.31
C ASP A 5 -14.10 -17.85 3.32
N LEU A 6 -13.88 -18.78 2.38
CA LEU A 6 -12.59 -19.45 2.17
C LEU A 6 -11.49 -18.47 1.76
N ILE A 7 -11.78 -17.51 0.88
CA ILE A 7 -10.83 -16.47 0.47
C ILE A 7 -10.44 -15.61 1.66
N LYS A 8 -11.41 -15.16 2.46
CA LYS A 8 -11.17 -14.34 3.65
C LYS A 8 -10.36 -15.08 4.71
N GLU A 9 -10.64 -16.36 4.94
CA GLU A 9 -9.90 -17.19 5.89
C GLU A 9 -8.44 -17.38 5.46
N ASN A 10 -8.21 -17.66 4.18
CA ASN A 10 -6.87 -17.76 3.61
C ASN A 10 -6.08 -16.44 3.72
N GLU A 11 -6.73 -15.30 3.45
CA GLU A 11 -6.10 -14.00 3.59
C GLU A 11 -5.76 -13.70 5.07
N MET A 12 -6.64 -14.06 6.00
CA MET A 12 -6.40 -13.88 7.43
C MET A 12 -5.19 -14.69 7.91
N GLU A 13 -5.07 -15.94 7.48
CA GLU A 13 -3.90 -16.75 7.82
C GLU A 13 -2.63 -16.19 7.15
N ALA A 14 -2.69 -15.73 5.90
CA ALA A 14 -1.57 -15.06 5.25
C ALA A 14 -1.08 -13.84 6.05
N ARG A 15 -2.00 -13.00 6.55
CA ARG A 15 -1.66 -11.86 7.43
C ARG A 15 -1.05 -12.32 8.75
N ARG A 16 -1.55 -13.42 9.33
CA ARG A 16 -1.01 -14.00 10.58
C ARG A 16 0.44 -14.47 10.39
N VAL A 17 0.68 -15.25 9.34
CA VAL A 17 2.01 -15.74 8.96
C VAL A 17 2.96 -14.57 8.65
N PHE A 18 2.50 -13.58 7.90
CA PHE A 18 3.27 -12.38 7.59
C PHE A 18 3.73 -11.65 8.86
N ARG A 19 2.83 -11.43 9.83
CA ARG A 19 3.17 -10.79 11.11
C ARG A 19 4.14 -11.61 11.95
N LEU A 20 3.95 -12.93 12.00
CA LEU A 20 4.86 -13.85 12.71
C LEU A 20 6.28 -13.73 12.16
N TYR A 21 6.45 -13.84 10.84
CA TYR A 21 7.78 -13.77 10.23
C TYR A 21 8.35 -12.36 10.19
N SER A 22 7.52 -11.31 10.21
CA SER A 22 7.98 -9.93 10.42
C SER A 22 8.70 -9.78 11.77
N ARG A 23 8.14 -10.34 12.85
CA ARG A 23 8.78 -10.35 14.19
C ARG A 23 10.06 -11.19 14.20
N LYS A 24 10.06 -12.35 13.54
CA LYS A 24 11.25 -13.20 13.44
C LYS A 24 12.39 -12.52 12.65
N VAL A 25 12.07 -11.85 11.54
CA VAL A 25 13.04 -11.06 10.76
C VAL A 25 13.61 -9.92 11.60
N PHE A 26 12.78 -9.22 12.37
CA PHE A 26 13.25 -8.16 13.26
C PHE A 26 14.28 -8.68 14.29
N LEU A 27 14.04 -9.86 14.86
CA LEU A 27 14.92 -10.49 15.84
C LEU A 27 16.18 -11.13 15.22
N ALA A 28 16.08 -11.63 13.99
CA ALA A 28 17.19 -12.26 13.27
C ALA A 28 17.29 -11.72 11.82
N PRO A 29 17.85 -10.50 11.64
CA PRO A 29 17.83 -9.78 10.37
C PRO A 29 18.52 -10.49 9.21
N ASN A 30 19.49 -11.34 9.48
CA ASN A 30 20.27 -12.08 8.47
C ASN A 30 19.74 -13.51 8.22
N ASN A 31 18.62 -13.89 8.82
CA ASN A 31 18.05 -15.22 8.61
C ASN A 31 17.21 -15.26 7.32
N ARG A 32 17.81 -15.78 6.25
CA ARG A 32 17.18 -15.91 4.94
C ARG A 32 15.85 -16.65 4.95
N HIS A 33 15.76 -17.75 5.70
CA HIS A 33 14.53 -18.54 5.77
C HIS A 33 13.35 -17.69 6.30
N PHE A 34 13.57 -16.85 7.30
CA PHE A 34 12.50 -15.98 7.83
C PHE A 34 12.03 -14.94 6.81
N HIS A 35 12.94 -14.39 6.02
CA HIS A 35 12.58 -13.48 4.93
C HIS A 35 11.78 -14.18 3.84
N GLU A 36 12.20 -15.38 3.41
CA GLU A 36 11.48 -16.15 2.38
C GLU A 36 10.06 -16.50 2.82
N GLN A 37 9.88 -16.94 4.05
CA GLN A 37 8.55 -17.23 4.60
C GLN A 37 7.67 -15.98 4.65
N ARG A 38 8.26 -14.84 5.03
CA ARG A 38 7.56 -13.55 5.04
C ARG A 38 7.15 -13.10 3.63
N ILE A 39 8.04 -13.25 2.64
CA ILE A 39 7.76 -12.91 1.23
C ILE A 39 6.69 -13.84 0.67
N ASN A 40 6.76 -15.14 0.95
CA ASN A 40 5.75 -16.11 0.53
C ASN A 40 4.36 -15.76 1.11
N ALA A 41 4.28 -15.36 2.38
CA ALA A 41 3.03 -14.89 2.97
C ALA A 41 2.52 -13.60 2.30
N ALA A 42 3.42 -12.66 1.99
CA ALA A 42 3.06 -11.42 1.30
C ALA A 42 2.53 -11.64 -0.11
N LEU A 43 3.01 -12.69 -0.81
CA LEU A 43 2.51 -13.07 -2.13
C LEU A 43 1.05 -13.55 -2.09
N LEU A 44 0.55 -14.01 -0.94
CA LEU A 44 -0.84 -14.43 -0.77
C LEU A 44 -1.79 -13.27 -0.45
N LEU A 45 -1.25 -12.11 -0.05
CA LEU A 45 -2.02 -10.90 0.17
C LEU A 45 -2.43 -10.27 -1.16
N THR A 46 -3.45 -9.42 -1.18
CA THR A 46 -3.85 -8.73 -2.41
C THR A 46 -3.04 -7.45 -2.64
N GLU A 47 -2.61 -6.82 -1.54
CA GLU A 47 -1.79 -5.63 -1.49
C GLU A 47 -0.39 -5.87 -2.09
N LYS A 48 0.22 -4.80 -2.61
CA LYS A 48 1.58 -4.85 -3.19
C LYS A 48 2.63 -4.38 -2.18
N GLU A 49 2.27 -3.49 -1.28
CA GLU A 49 3.22 -2.90 -0.34
C GLU A 49 3.77 -3.83 0.75
N PRO A 50 3.02 -4.83 1.27
CA PRO A 50 3.60 -5.84 2.17
C PRO A 50 4.72 -6.62 1.50
N LEU A 51 4.54 -6.97 0.22
CA LEU A 51 5.55 -7.67 -0.58
C LEU A 51 6.77 -6.79 -0.81
N GLN A 52 6.57 -5.54 -1.24
CA GLN A 52 7.65 -4.59 -1.42
C GLN A 52 8.47 -4.42 -0.12
N GLY A 53 7.79 -4.19 1.01
CA GLY A 53 8.45 -4.01 2.30
C GLY A 53 9.26 -5.24 2.72
N ALA A 54 8.69 -6.44 2.54
CA ALA A 54 9.37 -7.70 2.84
C ALA A 54 10.61 -7.94 1.98
N VAL A 55 10.52 -7.63 0.68
CA VAL A 55 11.64 -7.77 -0.25
C VAL A 55 12.73 -6.74 0.05
N ALA A 56 12.35 -5.51 0.43
CA ALA A 56 13.32 -4.49 0.81
C ALA A 56 14.09 -4.87 2.09
N ASP A 57 13.40 -5.43 3.08
CA ASP A 57 14.07 -5.97 4.28
C ASP A 57 14.97 -7.17 3.95
N PHE A 58 14.59 -8.04 3.00
CA PHE A 58 15.43 -9.15 2.55
C PHE A 58 16.72 -8.65 1.90
N PHE A 59 16.62 -7.67 0.99
CA PHE A 59 17.78 -7.09 0.33
C PHE A 59 18.71 -6.35 1.31
N TYR A 60 18.17 -5.82 2.41
CA TYR A 60 18.97 -5.19 3.47
C TYR A 60 19.63 -6.23 4.40
N GLY A 61 18.83 -7.17 4.92
CA GLY A 61 19.26 -8.12 5.95
C GLY A 61 20.09 -9.30 5.41
N CYS A 62 19.81 -9.74 4.19
CA CYS A 62 20.47 -10.86 3.51
C CYS A 62 21.28 -10.39 2.30
N TRP A 63 21.92 -9.22 2.38
CA TRP A 63 22.65 -8.61 1.27
C TRP A 63 23.73 -9.51 0.66
N TYR A 64 24.33 -10.38 1.48
CA TYR A 64 25.34 -11.36 1.05
C TYR A 64 24.76 -12.48 0.17
N ASP A 65 23.48 -12.80 0.32
CA ASP A 65 22.79 -13.87 -0.42
C ASP A 65 22.27 -13.39 -1.80
N ILE A 66 22.12 -12.08 -1.99
CA ILE A 66 21.58 -11.46 -3.22
C ILE A 66 22.32 -11.95 -4.49
N PRO A 67 23.66 -11.99 -4.54
CA PRO A 67 24.37 -12.35 -5.77
C PRO A 67 24.13 -13.80 -6.24
N TYR A 68 23.64 -14.68 -5.36
CA TYR A 68 23.62 -16.12 -5.63
C TYR A 68 22.25 -16.66 -6.05
N ASP A 69 21.14 -16.05 -5.62
CA ASP A 69 19.80 -16.64 -5.85
C ASP A 69 18.64 -15.63 -5.94
N VAL A 70 18.95 -14.33 -6.09
CA VAL A 70 17.88 -13.30 -6.13
C VAL A 70 17.08 -13.32 -7.43
N ASN A 71 17.62 -13.85 -8.53
CA ASN A 71 16.94 -13.86 -9.83
C ASN A 71 15.68 -14.74 -9.82
N ASN A 72 15.73 -15.89 -9.14
CA ASN A 72 14.59 -16.79 -8.99
C ASN A 72 13.50 -16.13 -8.15
N LEU A 73 13.89 -15.53 -7.02
CA LEU A 73 12.98 -14.74 -6.18
C LEU A 73 12.35 -13.60 -6.99
N PHE A 74 13.17 -12.82 -7.70
CA PHE A 74 12.71 -11.65 -8.42
C PHE A 74 11.74 -11.99 -9.56
N THR A 75 11.99 -13.10 -10.25
CA THR A 75 11.10 -13.62 -11.30
C THR A 75 9.71 -13.96 -10.76
N ARG A 76 9.63 -14.49 -9.52
CA ARG A 76 8.36 -14.84 -8.86
C ARG A 76 7.55 -13.61 -8.41
N ILE A 77 8.23 -12.53 -8.03
CA ILE A 77 7.58 -11.35 -7.41
C ILE A 77 7.35 -10.18 -8.36
N LYS A 78 8.01 -10.16 -9.53
CA LYS A 78 8.04 -8.97 -10.42
C LYS A 78 6.63 -8.42 -10.72
N ASP A 79 5.67 -9.26 -11.10
CA ASP A 79 4.34 -8.81 -11.53
C ASP A 79 3.47 -8.32 -10.35
N ARG A 80 3.92 -8.59 -9.12
CA ARG A 80 3.30 -8.15 -7.87
C ARG A 80 3.90 -6.86 -7.32
N LEU A 81 4.87 -6.26 -8.02
CA LEU A 81 5.49 -4.98 -7.67
C LEU A 81 5.14 -3.89 -8.69
N TYR A 82 5.16 -2.62 -8.29
CA TYR A 82 5.02 -1.50 -9.22
C TYR A 82 6.27 -1.37 -10.12
N PRO A 83 6.13 -0.89 -11.38
CA PRO A 83 7.26 -0.83 -12.32
C PRO A 83 8.50 -0.09 -11.79
N HIS A 84 8.30 1.06 -11.13
CA HIS A 84 9.41 1.83 -10.56
C HIS A 84 10.10 1.12 -9.38
N VAL A 85 9.35 0.32 -8.61
CA VAL A 85 9.87 -0.50 -7.50
C VAL A 85 10.68 -1.67 -8.06
N GLN A 86 10.17 -2.33 -9.10
CA GLN A 86 10.90 -3.38 -9.80
C GLN A 86 12.24 -2.88 -10.30
N GLN A 87 12.28 -1.70 -10.92
CA GLN A 87 13.52 -1.10 -11.40
C GLN A 87 14.49 -0.84 -10.25
N GLY A 88 14.02 -0.30 -9.11
CA GLY A 88 14.88 -0.07 -7.96
C GLY A 88 15.52 -1.35 -7.41
N PHE A 89 14.78 -2.47 -7.36
CA PHE A 89 15.37 -3.77 -7.01
C PHE A 89 16.33 -4.29 -8.08
N ARG A 90 16.04 -4.12 -9.38
CA ARG A 90 16.97 -4.48 -10.47
C ARG A 90 18.28 -3.70 -10.37
N ASP A 91 18.23 -2.43 -9.98
CA ASP A 91 19.42 -1.62 -9.75
C ASP A 91 20.25 -2.15 -8.57
N CYS A 92 19.60 -2.72 -7.55
CA CYS A 92 20.28 -3.42 -6.45
C CYS A 92 20.93 -4.74 -6.91
N ILE A 93 20.21 -5.55 -7.70
CA ILE A 93 20.74 -6.81 -8.25
C ILE A 93 21.95 -6.55 -9.15
N SER A 94 21.88 -5.49 -9.98
CA SER A 94 22.97 -5.07 -10.87
C SER A 94 24.07 -4.27 -10.16
N LYS A 95 24.04 -4.20 -8.81
CA LYS A 95 25.04 -3.53 -7.96
C LYS A 95 25.23 -2.04 -8.27
N LYS A 96 24.26 -1.39 -8.92
CA LYS A 96 24.27 0.07 -9.14
C LYS A 96 24.01 0.83 -7.85
N ARG A 97 23.24 0.22 -6.94
CA ARG A 97 22.85 0.78 -5.63
C ARG A 97 22.75 -0.34 -4.60
N TYR A 98 22.77 0.03 -3.33
CA TYR A 98 22.48 -0.87 -2.21
C TYR A 98 21.31 -0.31 -1.41
N ILE A 99 20.54 -1.19 -0.77
CA ILE A 99 19.51 -0.75 0.16
C ILE A 99 20.19 -0.24 1.44
N GLN A 100 19.89 1.00 1.78
CA GLN A 100 20.32 1.63 3.03
C GLN A 100 19.20 1.54 4.08
N ARG A 101 19.55 1.84 5.34
CA ARG A 101 18.59 1.88 6.46
C ARG A 101 17.41 2.81 6.19
N ASN A 102 17.63 3.88 5.42
CA ASN A 102 16.58 4.73 4.88
C ASN A 102 16.53 4.51 3.37
N SER A 103 15.38 4.09 2.83
CA SER A 103 15.27 3.71 1.42
C SER A 103 13.94 4.11 0.81
N MET A 104 13.97 4.48 -0.46
CA MET A 104 12.78 4.69 -1.30
C MET A 104 12.00 3.39 -1.57
N LEU A 105 12.65 2.24 -1.36
CA LEU A 105 12.02 0.92 -1.51
C LEU A 105 11.33 0.44 -0.24
N ALA A 106 11.59 1.08 0.91
CA ALA A 106 10.93 0.76 2.16
C ALA A 106 9.47 1.23 2.13
N THR A 107 8.59 0.46 2.79
CA THR A 107 7.19 0.85 3.01
C THR A 107 6.89 0.84 4.50
N ARG A 108 5.68 1.24 4.90
CA ARG A 108 5.23 1.09 6.29
C ARG A 108 5.27 -0.36 6.80
N TRP A 109 5.33 -1.32 5.89
CA TRP A 109 5.42 -2.74 6.20
C TRP A 109 6.86 -3.21 6.41
N SER A 110 7.87 -2.39 6.11
CA SER A 110 9.27 -2.73 6.40
C SER A 110 9.54 -2.76 7.91
N VAL A 111 10.37 -3.70 8.36
CA VAL A 111 10.72 -3.88 9.78
C VAL A 111 12.19 -3.64 10.10
N LEU A 112 13.08 -3.68 9.10
CA LEU A 112 14.52 -3.41 9.28
C LEU A 112 14.92 -2.02 8.79
N ILE A 113 14.22 -1.53 7.76
CA ILE A 113 14.51 -0.26 7.10
C ILE A 113 13.31 0.68 7.16
N SER A 114 13.57 1.97 7.03
CA SER A 114 12.56 3.03 7.07
C SER A 114 12.44 3.76 5.73
N PRO A 115 11.24 4.27 5.38
CA PRO A 115 11.07 5.14 4.20
C PRO A 115 11.98 6.37 4.27
N SER A 116 12.72 6.67 3.21
CA SER A 116 13.64 7.81 3.18
C SER A 116 12.92 9.17 3.18
N LEU A 117 13.49 10.15 3.90
CA LEU A 117 12.94 11.49 4.12
C LEU A 117 12.94 12.41 2.88
N ASN A 118 13.72 12.12 1.84
CA ASN A 118 13.97 13.08 0.76
C ASN A 118 12.77 13.33 -0.20
N GLU A 119 11.68 12.58 -0.11
CA GLU A 119 10.39 12.88 -0.76
C GLU A 119 9.24 13.07 0.25
N GLN A 120 9.55 13.16 1.55
CA GLN A 120 8.54 13.07 2.60
C GLN A 120 7.64 14.31 2.77
N LYS A 121 7.89 15.43 2.08
CA LYS A 121 6.89 16.51 2.06
C LYS A 121 5.63 16.16 1.25
N GLN A 122 5.66 15.15 0.38
CA GLN A 122 4.49 14.80 -0.45
C GLN A 122 3.94 13.39 -0.22
N ARG A 123 4.69 12.48 0.42
CA ARG A 123 4.32 11.05 0.59
C ARG A 123 3.95 10.61 2.02
N LEU A 124 4.12 11.47 3.02
CA LEU A 124 3.59 11.20 4.36
C LEU A 124 2.08 11.50 4.27
N LEU A 125 1.16 10.53 4.16
CA LEU A 125 0.80 9.61 5.24
C LEU A 125 -0.01 8.37 4.72
N ILE A 126 -0.05 8.13 3.41
CA ILE A 126 -0.99 7.15 2.83
C ILE A 126 -0.35 6.31 1.73
N SER A 127 -0.45 5.00 1.93
CA SER A 127 -0.11 3.93 1.00
C SER A 127 -1.03 3.92 -0.21
N SER A 128 -0.53 3.49 -1.37
CA SER A 128 -1.38 3.26 -2.54
C SER A 128 -2.43 2.18 -2.33
N ASP A 129 -2.17 1.26 -1.41
CA ASP A 129 -3.10 0.20 -1.02
C ASP A 129 -4.11 0.72 0.03
N ASP A 130 -3.68 1.53 1.00
CA ASP A 130 -4.60 2.24 1.91
C ASP A 130 -5.60 3.10 1.13
N ALA A 131 -5.12 3.86 0.13
CA ALA A 131 -5.97 4.70 -0.70
C ALA A 131 -7.03 3.89 -1.48
N LYS A 132 -6.71 2.65 -1.89
CA LYS A 132 -7.66 1.76 -2.58
C LYS A 132 -8.67 1.15 -1.63
N GLU A 133 -8.24 0.77 -0.43
CA GLU A 133 -9.09 0.21 0.63
C GLU A 133 -10.08 1.26 1.11
N ILE A 134 -9.59 2.43 1.54
CA ILE A 134 -10.42 3.57 1.93
C ILE A 134 -11.38 3.95 0.80
N SER A 135 -10.89 4.04 -0.44
CA SER A 135 -11.77 4.34 -1.56
C SER A 135 -12.87 3.29 -1.75
N LYS A 136 -12.61 2.02 -1.45
CA LYS A 136 -13.59 0.94 -1.62
C LYS A 136 -14.68 1.06 -0.56
N ASP A 137 -14.27 1.26 0.68
CA ASP A 137 -15.16 1.34 1.83
C ASP A 137 -16.04 2.59 1.73
N ILE A 138 -15.44 3.77 1.48
CA ILE A 138 -16.17 5.03 1.30
C ILE A 138 -17.16 4.96 0.13
N THR A 139 -16.76 4.37 -1.00
CA THR A 139 -17.69 4.22 -2.14
C THR A 139 -18.87 3.32 -1.75
N ALA A 140 -18.62 2.21 -1.04
CA ALA A 140 -19.66 1.28 -0.64
C ALA A 140 -20.65 1.92 0.36
N GLU A 141 -20.13 2.64 1.37
CA GLU A 141 -20.94 3.32 2.37
C GLU A 141 -21.81 4.42 1.77
N LEU A 142 -21.26 5.24 0.86
CA LEU A 142 -22.01 6.29 0.15
C LEU A 142 -23.11 5.72 -0.76
N MET A 143 -22.81 4.62 -1.46
CA MET A 143 -23.81 3.93 -2.29
C MET A 143 -24.95 3.37 -1.43
N GLN A 144 -24.62 2.73 -0.31
CA GLN A 144 -25.61 2.18 0.62
C GLN A 144 -26.50 3.29 1.20
N ALA A 145 -25.91 4.37 1.71
CA ALA A 145 -26.66 5.48 2.27
C ALA A 145 -27.59 6.16 1.24
N ARG A 146 -27.19 6.18 -0.04
CA ARG A 146 -28.06 6.66 -1.14
C ARG A 146 -29.23 5.73 -1.41
N GLU A 147 -29.02 4.41 -1.39
CA GLU A 147 -30.09 3.42 -1.52
C GLU A 147 -31.12 3.58 -0.39
N ASP A 148 -30.63 3.82 0.83
CA ASP A 148 -31.45 4.05 2.03
C ASP A 148 -32.07 5.46 2.09
N LYS A 149 -31.71 6.34 1.13
CA LYS A 149 -32.11 7.77 1.05
C LYS A 149 -31.75 8.56 2.32
N ASP A 150 -30.69 8.15 3.00
CA ASP A 150 -30.19 8.80 4.20
C ASP A 150 -29.17 9.88 3.85
N TRP A 151 -29.69 11.06 3.52
CA TRP A 151 -28.89 12.22 3.15
C TRP A 151 -28.00 12.72 4.29
N GLY A 152 -28.39 12.51 5.55
CA GLY A 152 -27.60 12.93 6.71
C GLY A 152 -26.33 12.08 6.85
N THR A 153 -26.46 10.77 6.66
CA THR A 153 -25.31 9.85 6.66
C THR A 153 -24.38 10.11 5.46
N ILE A 154 -24.91 10.41 4.27
CA ILE A 154 -24.10 10.79 3.11
C ILE A 154 -23.25 12.03 3.44
N GLU A 155 -23.86 13.08 3.96
CA GLU A 155 -23.15 14.32 4.30
C GLU A 155 -22.04 14.07 5.33
N GLN A 156 -22.32 13.24 6.35
CA GLN A 156 -21.33 12.87 7.35
C GLN A 156 -20.13 12.13 6.74
N ILE A 157 -20.37 11.07 5.96
CA ILE A 157 -19.31 10.27 5.32
C ILE A 157 -18.44 11.15 4.41
N GLU A 158 -19.07 12.00 3.60
CA GLU A 158 -18.35 12.92 2.71
C GLU A 158 -17.46 13.90 3.50
N ASN A 159 -17.98 14.49 4.57
CA ASN A 159 -17.22 15.43 5.39
C ASN A 159 -16.01 14.76 6.07
N GLU A 160 -16.20 13.55 6.62
CA GLU A 160 -15.12 12.75 7.20
C GLU A 160 -14.06 12.37 6.14
N PHE A 161 -14.52 11.97 4.96
CA PHE A 161 -13.65 11.62 3.83
C PHE A 161 -12.84 12.82 3.32
N PHE A 162 -13.44 13.99 3.18
CA PHE A 162 -12.74 15.20 2.75
C PHE A 162 -11.72 15.64 3.79
N ALA A 163 -12.07 15.62 5.08
CA ALA A 163 -11.14 15.92 6.16
C ALA A 163 -9.93 14.98 6.14
N HIS A 164 -10.15 13.69 5.88
CA HIS A 164 -9.08 12.70 5.69
C HIS A 164 -8.17 13.06 4.50
N CYS A 165 -8.77 13.29 3.33
CA CYS A 165 -8.03 13.58 2.11
C CYS A 165 -7.18 14.84 2.25
N ILE A 166 -7.74 15.90 2.84
CA ILE A 166 -7.04 17.17 3.05
C ILE A 166 -5.90 17.02 4.07
N ALA A 167 -6.18 16.44 5.23
CA ALA A 167 -5.19 16.32 6.31
C ALA A 167 -3.97 15.48 5.92
N ARG A 168 -4.15 14.51 5.03
CA ARG A 168 -3.11 13.57 4.60
C ARG A 168 -2.65 13.76 3.16
N ASN A 169 -3.19 14.77 2.47
CA ASN A 169 -3.00 15.00 1.04
C ASN A 169 -3.27 13.73 0.18
N ASP A 170 -4.37 13.01 0.47
CA ASP A 170 -4.73 11.75 -0.19
C ASP A 170 -5.39 11.96 -1.56
N ARG A 171 -4.57 12.35 -2.53
CA ARG A 171 -5.07 12.61 -3.89
C ARG A 171 -5.53 11.33 -4.57
N LEU A 172 -4.93 10.19 -4.22
CA LEU A 172 -5.24 8.91 -4.84
C LEU A 172 -6.58 8.38 -4.37
N ALA A 173 -6.87 8.36 -3.05
CA ALA A 173 -8.17 7.91 -2.56
C ALA A 173 -9.29 8.82 -3.08
N PHE A 174 -9.09 10.15 -3.01
CA PHE A 174 -10.05 11.11 -3.55
C PHE A 174 -10.39 10.83 -5.02
N SER A 175 -9.36 10.68 -5.86
CA SER A 175 -9.55 10.39 -7.28
C SER A 175 -10.26 9.05 -7.50
N LEU A 176 -9.89 8.00 -6.75
CA LEU A 176 -10.51 6.68 -6.88
C LEU A 176 -11.99 6.70 -6.49
N VAL A 177 -12.36 7.38 -5.39
CA VAL A 177 -13.77 7.54 -4.99
C VAL A 177 -14.53 8.34 -6.05
N TRP A 178 -13.97 9.47 -6.49
CA TRP A 178 -14.57 10.29 -7.56
C TRP A 178 -14.88 9.46 -8.81
N PHE A 179 -13.89 8.70 -9.31
CA PHE A 179 -14.08 7.87 -10.49
C PHE A 179 -15.08 6.74 -10.29
N ARG A 180 -15.17 6.16 -9.08
CA ARG A 180 -16.13 5.08 -8.79
C ARG A 180 -17.55 5.61 -8.69
N LEU A 181 -17.76 6.69 -7.95
CA LEU A 181 -19.06 7.34 -7.82
C LEU A 181 -19.56 7.91 -9.15
N GLY A 182 -18.66 8.44 -9.98
CA GLY A 182 -19.00 8.94 -11.32
C GLY A 182 -19.52 7.87 -12.28
N LYS A 183 -19.27 6.57 -12.01
CA LYS A 183 -19.87 5.46 -12.77
C LYS A 183 -21.30 5.14 -12.36
N SER A 184 -21.77 5.72 -11.24
CA SER A 184 -23.08 5.45 -10.64
C SER A 184 -24.00 6.68 -10.65
N ASP A 185 -23.77 7.63 -11.57
CA ASP A 185 -24.50 8.89 -11.69
C ASP A 185 -24.60 9.66 -10.35
N TRP A 186 -23.51 9.66 -9.58
CA TRP A 186 -23.41 10.44 -8.35
C TRP A 186 -23.44 11.94 -8.66
N GLN A 187 -24.15 12.71 -7.84
CA GLN A 187 -24.22 14.16 -7.98
C GLN A 187 -23.12 14.79 -7.12
N PHE A 188 -22.09 15.30 -7.77
CA PHE A 188 -20.98 16.00 -7.09
C PHE A 188 -21.38 17.44 -6.82
N ASP A 189 -21.47 17.80 -5.54
CA ASP A 189 -21.77 19.15 -5.10
C ASP A 189 -20.51 20.04 -5.01
N GLU A 190 -20.66 21.26 -4.48
CA GLU A 190 -19.56 22.21 -4.33
C GLU A 190 -18.45 21.74 -3.37
N ARG A 191 -18.78 20.90 -2.37
CA ARG A 191 -17.80 20.41 -1.37
C ARG A 191 -16.76 19.50 -2.01
N TRP A 192 -17.19 18.67 -2.96
CA TRP A 192 -16.31 17.85 -3.80
C TRP A 192 -15.33 18.70 -4.60
N ASN A 193 -15.81 19.77 -5.25
CA ASN A 193 -14.96 20.71 -6.00
C ASN A 193 -13.96 21.43 -5.08
N ASN A 194 -14.41 21.87 -3.90
CA ASN A 194 -13.55 22.54 -2.92
C ASN A 194 -12.42 21.62 -2.42
N CYS A 195 -12.73 20.35 -2.13
CA CYS A 195 -11.72 19.35 -1.75
C CYS A 195 -10.70 19.13 -2.87
N GLN A 196 -11.15 18.98 -4.12
CA GLN A 196 -10.26 18.83 -5.27
C GLN A 196 -9.33 20.05 -5.45
N GLN A 197 -9.88 21.27 -5.40
CA GLN A 197 -9.08 22.49 -5.52
C GLN A 197 -8.01 22.59 -4.44
N HIS A 198 -8.35 22.23 -3.19
CA HIS A 198 -7.39 22.21 -2.09
C HIS A 198 -6.25 21.20 -2.36
N LEU A 199 -6.58 20.00 -2.84
CA LEU A 199 -5.61 18.96 -3.20
C LEU A 199 -4.75 19.32 -4.42
N ASP A 200 -5.23 20.21 -5.30
CA ASP A 200 -4.47 20.67 -6.47
C ASP A 200 -3.55 21.87 -6.17
N GLN A 201 -3.90 22.71 -5.20
CA GLN A 201 -3.07 23.84 -4.77
C GLN A 201 -1.77 23.39 -4.08
N THR A 202 -1.77 22.25 -3.39
CA THR A 202 -0.58 21.67 -2.75
C THR A 202 0.49 21.18 -3.75
N ILE A 203 0.20 21.15 -5.06
CA ILE A 203 1.18 20.81 -6.12
C ILE A 203 2.17 21.95 -6.38
N LYS A 204 1.72 23.20 -6.23
CA LYS A 204 2.45 24.38 -6.74
C LYS A 204 3.49 24.95 -5.75
N THR A 205 3.77 24.24 -4.65
CA THR A 205 4.68 24.66 -3.58
C THR A 205 5.77 23.61 -3.39
#